data_AF-A0A7V2WFT9-F1
#
_entry.id   AF-A0A7V2WFT9-F1
#
_cell.length_a   1.000
_cell.length_b   1.000
_cell.length_c   1.000
_cell.angle_alpha   90.00
_cell.angle_beta   90.00
_cell.angle_gamma   90.00
#
_symmetry.space_group_name_H-M   'P 1'
#
loop_
_entity.id
_entity.type
_entity.pdbx_description
1 polymer ?
#
loop_
_entity_poly.entity_id
_entity_poly.type
_entity_poly.pdbx_seq_one_letter_code
_entity_poly.pdbx_strand_id
1 'polypeptide(L)'
;MNLNEKKKIIHERISCIEDTIIKGREYLESGKHSDWRGFSPFFHFKRKNGKTLPLHIDWVKNVFLPSQEKALIKAENKLEKLTVKAEK
;
A
#
# COMPACT_ATOMS: atom_id res chain seq x y z
N MET A 1 15.91 -14.35 -13.43
CA MET A 1 15.04 -14.40 -12.23
C MET A 1 14.17 -15.65 -12.29
N ASN A 2 14.40 -16.58 -11.37
CA ASN A 2 13.68 -17.85 -11.26
C ASN A 2 12.24 -17.61 -10.76
N LEU A 3 11.34 -18.55 -11.03
CA LEU A 3 9.94 -18.53 -10.61
C LEU A 3 9.79 -18.38 -9.09
N ASN A 4 10.67 -19.02 -8.33
CA ASN A 4 10.68 -18.93 -6.87
C ASN A 4 11.01 -17.50 -6.38
N GLU A 5 11.99 -16.85 -7.01
CA GLU A 5 12.33 -15.46 -6.71
C GLU A 5 11.15 -14.53 -7.06
N LYS A 6 10.46 -14.78 -8.18
CA LYS A 6 9.29 -13.96 -8.60
C LYS A 6 8.15 -14.05 -7.60
N LYS A 7 7.88 -15.26 -7.09
CA LYS A 7 6.89 -15.47 -6.02
C LYS A 7 7.29 -14.72 -4.75
N LYS A 8 8.56 -14.81 -4.33
CA LYS A 8 9.08 -14.10 -3.16
C LYS A 8 8.88 -12.58 -3.25
N ILE A 9 9.24 -11.96 -4.39
CA ILE A 9 9.02 -10.52 -4.59
C ILE A 9 7.54 -10.14 -4.50
N ILE A 10 6.65 -10.98 -5.04
CA ILE A 10 5.21 -10.72 -4.97
C ILE A 10 4.69 -10.85 -3.55
N HIS A 11 5.15 -11.84 -2.79
CA HIS A 11 4.82 -11.97 -1.36
C HIS A 11 5.30 -10.77 -0.53
N GLU A 12 6.54 -10.32 -0.73
CA GLU A 12 7.05 -9.11 -0.08
C GLU A 12 6.19 -7.89 -0.44
N ARG A 13 5.78 -7.78 -1.72
CA ARG A 13 4.91 -6.69 -2.17
C ARG A 13 3.53 -6.75 -1.53
N ILE A 14 2.93 -7.93 -1.40
CA ILE A 14 1.64 -8.15 -0.71
C ILE A 14 1.76 -7.70 0.74
N SER A 15 2.77 -8.19 1.46
CA SER A 15 2.99 -7.83 2.86
C SER A 15 3.15 -6.31 3.07
N CYS A 16 3.87 -5.63 2.18
CA CYS A 16 3.97 -4.17 2.24
C CYS A 16 2.62 -3.45 2.00
N ILE A 17 1.77 -3.96 1.10
CA ILE A 17 0.46 -3.37 0.81
C ILE A 17 -0.48 -3.57 2.01
N GLU A 18 -0.47 -4.76 2.62
CA GLU A 18 -1.27 -5.06 3.82
C GLU A 18 -0.89 -4.16 5.00
N ASP A 19 0.41 -4.04 5.30
CA ASP A 19 0.91 -3.13 6.35
C ASP A 19 0.49 -1.67 6.08
N THR A 20 0.52 -1.26 4.81
CA THR A 20 0.08 0.07 4.39
C THR A 20 -1.44 0.28 4.58
N ILE A 21 -2.26 -0.74 4.35
CA ILE A 21 -3.71 -0.70 4.56
C ILE A 21 -4.03 -0.60 6.06
N ILE A 22 -3.37 -1.40 6.89
CA ILE A 22 -3.54 -1.40 8.35
C ILE A 22 -3.25 0.01 8.89
N LYS A 23 -2.09 0.55 8.53
CA LYS A 23 -1.69 1.92 8.87
C LYS A 23 -2.70 2.97 8.39
N GLY A 24 -3.18 2.84 7.15
CA GLY A 24 -4.24 3.71 6.61
C GLY A 24 -5.52 3.69 7.45
N ARG A 25 -5.93 2.52 7.95
CA ARG A 25 -7.10 2.36 8.83
C ARG A 25 -6.85 2.93 10.22
N GLU A 26 -5.70 2.66 10.82
CA GLU A 26 -5.29 3.25 12.11
C GLU A 26 -5.27 4.78 12.06
N TYR A 27 -4.86 5.36 10.92
CA TYR A 27 -4.91 6.81 10.71
C TYR A 27 -6.34 7.34 10.67
N LEU A 28 -7.28 6.63 10.03
CA LEU A 28 -8.69 7.01 10.01
C LEU A 28 -9.34 6.93 11.40
N GLU A 29 -8.93 5.97 12.22
CA GLU A 29 -9.49 5.76 13.56
C GLU A 29 -8.91 6.73 14.59
N SER A 30 -7.59 6.90 14.60
CA SER A 30 -6.91 7.67 15.65
C SER A 30 -6.59 9.11 15.25
N GLY A 31 -6.59 9.43 13.95
CA GLY A 31 -6.08 10.68 13.40
C GLY A 31 -4.57 10.88 13.62
N LYS A 32 -3.89 9.96 14.30
CA LYS A 32 -2.46 10.04 14.64
C LYS A 32 -1.64 9.46 13.49
N HIS A 33 -0.81 10.31 12.91
CA HIS A 33 0.20 9.92 11.93
C HIS A 33 1.47 9.47 12.67
N SER A 34 1.45 8.27 13.24
CA SER A 34 2.56 7.74 14.06
C SER A 34 3.81 7.51 13.20
N ASP A 35 4.66 8.53 12.97
CA ASP A 35 6.02 8.44 12.39
C ASP A 35 6.23 7.27 11.41
N TRP A 36 5.44 7.20 10.32
CA TRP A 36 5.57 6.11 9.36
C TRP A 36 6.89 6.27 8.60
N ARG A 37 7.96 5.64 9.10
CA ARG A 37 9.18 5.41 8.31
C ARG A 37 8.80 4.57 7.09
N GLY A 38 8.90 5.17 5.91
CA GLY A 38 8.52 4.53 4.64
C GLY A 38 7.20 5.01 4.04
N PHE A 39 6.44 5.88 4.72
CA PHE A 39 5.36 6.60 4.07
C PHE A 39 5.96 7.71 3.22
N SER A 40 6.32 7.36 2.00
CA SER A 40 6.48 8.33 0.93
C SER A 40 5.07 8.61 0.42
N PRO A 41 4.43 9.73 0.82
CA PRO A 41 3.25 10.14 0.11
C PRO A 41 3.71 10.41 -1.33
N PHE A 42 3.29 9.57 -2.28
CA PHE A 42 3.38 9.89 -3.70
C PHE A 42 2.70 11.23 -4.04
N PHE A 43 2.01 11.82 -3.08
CA PHE A 43 1.57 13.20 -3.06
C PHE A 43 2.66 14.05 -2.41
N HIS A 44 3.44 14.72 -3.26
CA HIS A 44 4.22 15.90 -2.92
C HIS A 44 3.56 16.62 -1.74
N PHE A 45 4.28 16.73 -0.61
CA PHE A 45 3.85 17.51 0.55
C PHE A 45 3.23 18.82 0.06
N LYS A 46 1.91 18.96 0.11
CA LYS A 46 1.29 20.23 -0.24
C LYS A 46 1.66 21.21 0.88
N ARG A 47 2.55 22.14 0.56
CA ARG A 47 2.88 23.26 1.45
C ARG A 47 1.85 24.37 1.22
N LYS A 48 1.16 24.79 2.28
CA LYS A 48 0.34 26.01 2.28
C LYS A 48 0.90 26.92 3.37
N ASN A 49 1.31 28.14 3.01
CA ASN A 49 1.94 29.11 3.92
C ASN A 49 3.14 28.55 4.69
N GLY A 50 4.03 27.81 4.02
CA GLY A 50 5.25 27.26 4.64
C GLY A 50 5.03 26.05 5.55
N LYS A 51 3.79 25.60 5.79
CA LYS A 51 3.48 24.41 6.59
C LYS A 51 3.10 23.23 5.68
N THR A 52 3.65 22.06 5.98
CA THR A 52 3.27 20.79 5.34
C THR A 52 1.88 20.39 5.81
N LEU A 53 0.93 20.25 4.88
CA LEU A 53 -0.41 19.79 5.22
C LEU A 53 -0.39 18.28 5.48
N PRO A 54 -1.04 17.80 6.57
CA PRO A 54 -1.32 16.38 6.70
C PRO A 54 -2.23 15.94 5.55
N LEU A 55 -2.10 14.68 5.13
CA LEU A 55 -3.03 14.10 4.16
C LEU A 55 -4.43 14.13 4.74
N HIS A 56 -5.39 14.68 4.01
CA HIS A 56 -6.76 14.80 4.50
C HIS A 56 -7.34 13.40 4.78
N ILE A 57 -8.00 13.22 5.93
CA ILE A 57 -8.65 11.96 6.32
C ILE A 57 -9.56 11.45 5.19
N ASP A 58 -10.34 12.34 4.55
CA ASP A 58 -11.18 11.96 3.41
C ASP A 58 -10.40 11.43 2.22
N TRP A 59 -9.19 11.92 1.97
CA TRP A 59 -8.38 11.39 0.89
C TRP A 59 -7.88 9.98 1.21
N VAL A 60 -7.47 9.74 2.46
CA VAL A 60 -7.06 8.40 2.90
C VAL A 60 -8.22 7.41 2.76
N LYS A 61 -9.41 7.81 3.21
CA LYS A 61 -10.62 7.01 3.13
C LYS A 61 -11.09 6.73 1.71
N ASN A 62 -11.17 7.77 0.87
CA ASN A 62 -11.86 7.68 -0.43
C ASN A 62 -10.94 7.37 -1.60
N VAL A 63 -9.62 7.56 -1.48
CA VAL A 63 -8.67 7.40 -2.58
C VAL A 63 -7.57 6.40 -2.24
N PHE A 64 -6.90 6.60 -1.11
CA PHE A 64 -5.73 5.79 -0.75
C PHE A 64 -6.08 4.33 -0.48
N LEU A 65 -6.95 4.08 0.51
CA LEU A 65 -7.33 2.73 0.91
C LEU A 65 -7.93 1.94 -0.27
N PRO A 66 -8.90 2.48 -1.04
CA PRO A 66 -9.42 1.77 -2.21
C PRO A 66 -8.34 1.47 -3.27
N SER A 67 -7.33 2.34 -3.42
CA SER A 67 -6.22 2.09 -4.34
C SER A 67 -5.30 0.97 -3.85
N GLN A 68 -5.02 0.90 -2.55
CA GLN A 68 -4.19 -0.17 -1.98
C GLN A 68 -4.92 -1.51 -2.00
N GLU A 69 -6.21 -1.54 -1.69
CA GLU A 69 -7.05 -2.75 -1.77
C GLU A 69 -7.08 -3.30 -3.21
N LYS A 70 -7.22 -2.43 -4.23
CA LYS A 70 -7.11 -2.84 -5.64
C LYS A 70 -5.71 -3.35 -6.00
N ALA A 71 -4.66 -2.79 -5.41
CA ALA A 71 -3.29 -3.23 -5.63
C ALA A 71 -3.02 -4.61 -5.01
N LEU A 72 -3.59 -4.87 -3.83
CA LEU A 72 -3.54 -6.16 -3.14
C LEU A 72 -4.17 -7.25 -4.02
N ILE A 73 -5.41 -7.06 -4.46
CA ILE A 73 -6.13 -8.00 -5.34
C ILE A 73 -5.32 -8.29 -6.61
N LYS A 74 -4.71 -7.26 -7.21
CA LYS A 74 -3.86 -7.44 -8.41
C LYS A 74 -2.61 -8.26 -8.11
N ALA A 75 -2.00 -8.09 -6.95
CA ALA A 75 -0.81 -8.84 -6.55
C ALA A 75 -1.14 -10.30 -6.26
N GLU A 76 -2.24 -10.56 -5.56
CA GLU A 76 -2.77 -11.91 -5.28
C GLU A 76 -3.10 -12.67 -6.58
N ASN A 77 -3.87 -12.04 -7.48
CA ASN A 77 -4.18 -12.63 -8.79
C ASN A 77 -2.91 -12.93 -9.62
N LYS A 78 -1.86 -12.11 -9.46
CA LYS A 78 -0.58 -12.33 -10.13
C LYS A 78 0.17 -13.52 -9.53
N LEU A 79 0.10 -13.68 -8.21
CA LEU A 79 0.68 -14.82 -7.51
C LEU A 79 -0.02 -16.12 -7.90
N GLU A 80 -1.35 -16.13 -7.90
CA GLU A 80 -2.18 -17.28 -8.29
C GLU A 80 -1.82 -17.75 -9.71
N LYS A 81 -1.78 -16.83 -10.69
CA LYS A 81 -1.40 -17.13 -12.07
C LYS A 81 0.01 -17.73 -12.19
N LEU A 82 0.95 -17.29 -11.35
CA LEU A 82 2.30 -17.86 -11.33
C LEU A 82 2.34 -19.24 -10.69
N THR A 83 1.46 -19.53 -9.74
CA THR A 83 1.33 -20.86 -9.14
C THR A 83 0.69 -21.83 -10.12
N VAL A 84 -0.42 -21.48 -10.77
CA VAL A 84 -1.07 -22.31 -11.80
C VAL A 84 -0.12 -22.60 -12.97
N LYS A 85 0.74 -21.64 -13.34
CA LYS A 85 1.76 -21.85 -14.39
C LYS A 85 2.94 -22.73 -13.93
N ALA A 86 3.18 -22.84 -12.63
CA ALA A 86 4.22 -23.72 -12.08
C ALA A 86 3.79 -25.19 -12.07
N GLU A 87 2.47 -25.42 -11.99
CA GLU A 87 1.84 -26.75 -11.89
C GLU A 87 1.45 -27.34 -13.26
N LYS A 88 1.56 -26.54 -14.33
CA LYS A 88 1.43 -26.96 -15.73
C LYS A 88 2.80 -27.20 -16.35
#